data_AF-A0A1X4NNK0-F1
#
_entry.id   AF-A0A1X4NNK0-F1
#
_cell.length_a   1.000
_cell.length_b   1.000
_cell.length_c   1.000
_cell.angle_alpha   90.00
_cell.angle_beta   90.00
_cell.angle_gamma   90.00
#
_symmetry.space_group_name_H-M   'P 1'
#
loop_
_entity.id
_entity.type
_entity.pdbx_description
1 polymer ?
#
loop_
_entity_poly.entity_id
_entity_poly.type
_entity_poly.pdbx_seq_one_letter_code
_entity_poly.pdbx_strand_id
1 'polypeptide(L)'
;MEEVRAVSFGEALAAFGGGIVWVLQNIAASFYNFGYAITHPGLWLDWSDKQAIMRFVYYGGSVEFFFVVFTTFLIVTAIGLWRNDFMWACVRGLEGMANTVGRFFAWAGLLMVIQQVVIVFMQRIFTRPDISMGFGIPLQFDISWWAEELKLYNALVVTLCLTYTFVQGGHVRVDLIYSAVSHRTKKIIDMVGSVIFMMPMAVLIWLYSWFFMWRHLIVPKPSASEDLDRLINKARALRWNVETIGFSPSGFNGYFMFKVLLVIMCGLIFLQAVAFLYRSYLELREGEDSQDKYLDRDVLEAGEEPYDHAEF
;
A
#
# COMPACT_ATOMS: atom_id res chain seq x y z
N MET A 1 4.36 43.98 7.03
CA MET A 1 5.68 43.40 7.32
C MET A 1 5.51 42.57 8.57
N GLU A 2 5.31 41.25 8.42
CA GLU A 2 5.39 40.33 9.56
C GLU A 2 6.85 40.29 10.01
N GLU A 3 7.10 40.62 11.28
CA GLU A 3 8.42 40.45 11.89
C GLU A 3 8.78 38.96 11.87
N VAL A 4 9.78 38.62 11.05
CA VAL A 4 10.42 37.30 11.10
C VAL A 4 11.19 37.24 12.43
N ARG A 5 10.55 36.70 13.48
CA ARG A 5 11.22 36.38 14.74
C ARG A 5 12.35 35.39 14.44
N ALA A 6 13.59 35.79 14.69
CA ALA A 6 14.73 34.89 14.67
C ALA A 6 14.55 33.87 15.81
N VAL A 7 14.30 32.61 15.46
CA VAL A 7 14.19 31.51 16.43
C VAL A 7 15.52 31.40 17.17
N SER A 8 15.49 31.55 18.49
CA SER A 8 16.69 31.39 19.32
C SER A 8 17.20 29.95 19.26
N PHE A 9 18.51 29.73 19.30
CA PHE A 9 19.09 28.38 19.39
C PHE A 9 18.54 27.61 20.62
N GLY A 10 18.23 28.32 21.70
CA GLY A 10 17.56 27.74 22.88
C GLY A 10 16.12 27.31 22.62
N GLU A 11 15.37 28.07 21.81
CA GLU A 11 14.00 27.71 21.38
C GLU A 11 14.04 26.52 20.41
N ALA A 12 15.04 26.45 19.52
CA ALA A 12 15.24 25.33 18.62
C ALA A 12 15.57 24.03 19.37
N LEU A 13 16.46 24.08 20.38
CA LEU A 13 16.76 22.94 21.24
C LEU A 13 15.56 22.52 22.10
N ALA A 14 14.80 23.47 22.63
CA ALA A 14 13.59 23.18 23.39
C ALA A 14 12.50 22.54 22.52
N ALA A 15 12.32 23.03 21.28
CA ALA A 15 11.39 22.44 20.32
C ALA A 15 11.81 21.03 19.90
N PHE A 16 13.12 20.80 19.67
CA PHE A 16 13.66 19.49 19.37
C PHE A 16 13.49 18.51 20.53
N GLY A 17 13.80 18.94 21.76
CA GLY A 17 13.56 18.15 22.97
C GLY A 17 12.08 17.82 23.19
N GLY A 18 11.19 18.80 22.98
CA GLY A 18 9.74 18.60 23.02
C GLY A 18 9.26 17.59 21.97
N GLY A 19 9.82 17.65 20.76
CA GLY A 19 9.53 16.68 19.70
C GLY A 19 9.94 15.25 20.06
N ILE A 20 11.14 15.07 20.64
CA ILE A 20 11.59 13.75 21.11
C ILE A 20 10.65 13.21 22.19
N VAL A 21 10.30 14.03 23.18
CA VAL A 21 9.38 13.63 24.24
C VAL A 21 8.02 13.24 23.67
N TRP A 22 7.50 14.00 22.69
CA TRP A 22 6.25 13.68 22.01
C TRP A 22 6.31 12.32 21.29
N VAL A 23 7.40 12.04 20.56
CA VAL A 23 7.60 10.74 19.91
C VAL A 23 7.61 9.61 20.94
N LEU A 24 8.38 9.76 22.02
CA LEU A 24 8.48 8.74 23.08
C LEU A 24 7.14 8.50 23.78
N GLN A 25 6.38 9.56 24.04
CA GLN A 25 5.04 9.48 24.63
C GLN A 25 4.09 8.70 23.72
N ASN A 26 4.11 8.96 22.41
CA ASN A 26 3.27 8.25 21.46
C ASN A 26 3.69 6.78 21.28
N ILE A 27 4.99 6.48 21.30
CA ILE A 27 5.47 5.09 21.31
C ILE A 27 4.96 4.36 22.56
N ALA A 28 5.05 4.97 23.75
CA ALA A 28 4.51 4.37 24.97
C ALA A 28 2.99 4.21 24.91
N ALA A 29 2.28 5.24 24.44
CA ALA A 29 0.83 5.21 24.26
C ALA A 29 0.39 4.17 23.22
N SER A 30 1.22 3.83 22.24
CA SER A 30 0.89 2.85 21.19
C SER A 30 0.52 1.48 21.78
N PHE A 31 1.20 1.03 22.85
CA PHE A 31 0.89 -0.22 23.53
C PHE A 31 -0.50 -0.19 24.17
N TYR A 32 -0.85 0.93 24.80
CA TYR A 32 -2.18 1.14 25.37
C TYR A 32 -3.24 1.20 24.28
N ASN A 33 -3.02 2.00 23.22
CA ASN A 33 -3.95 2.16 22.11
C ASN A 33 -4.21 0.84 21.38
N PHE A 34 -3.16 0.03 21.17
CA PHE A 34 -3.28 -1.30 20.59
C PHE A 34 -4.10 -2.24 21.49
N GLY A 35 -3.79 -2.30 22.78
CA GLY A 35 -4.54 -3.09 23.75
C GLY A 35 -6.01 -2.65 23.85
N TYR A 36 -6.27 -1.34 23.83
CA TYR A 36 -7.61 -0.78 23.85
C TYR A 36 -8.40 -1.14 22.60
N ALA A 37 -7.79 -1.03 21.41
CA ALA A 37 -8.42 -1.38 20.15
C ALA A 37 -8.84 -2.87 20.09
N ILE A 38 -8.00 -3.78 20.61
CA ILE A 38 -8.29 -5.22 20.64
C ILE A 38 -9.37 -5.56 21.66
N THR A 39 -9.34 -4.94 22.83
CA THR A 39 -10.28 -5.24 23.92
C THR A 39 -11.67 -4.64 23.70
N HIS A 40 -11.79 -3.58 22.89
CA HIS A 40 -13.04 -2.89 22.62
C HIS A 40 -13.40 -2.88 21.12
N PRO A 41 -13.58 -4.05 20.48
CA PRO A 41 -13.90 -4.12 19.05
C PRO A 41 -15.22 -3.43 18.73
N GLY A 42 -16.22 -3.49 19.61
CA GLY A 42 -17.52 -2.86 19.40
C GLY A 42 -17.46 -1.33 19.22
N LEU A 43 -16.41 -0.65 19.68
CA LEU A 43 -16.28 0.80 19.53
C LEU A 43 -15.98 1.25 18.10
N TRP A 44 -15.45 0.35 17.26
CA TRP A 44 -14.97 0.68 15.91
C TRP A 44 -15.35 -0.36 14.84
N LEU A 45 -15.69 -1.59 15.23
CA LEU A 45 -16.15 -2.67 14.33
C LEU A 45 -17.68 -2.83 14.28
N ASP A 46 -18.45 -2.23 15.19
CA ASP A 46 -19.91 -2.29 15.10
C ASP A 46 -20.42 -1.37 13.99
N TRP A 47 -20.50 -1.88 12.75
CA TRP A 47 -20.94 -1.10 11.59
C TRP A 47 -22.45 -0.83 11.58
N SER A 48 -23.18 -1.30 12.58
CA SER A 48 -24.56 -0.87 12.85
C SER A 48 -24.60 0.54 13.47
N ASP A 49 -23.57 0.89 14.24
CA ASP A 49 -23.43 2.20 14.85
C ASP A 49 -22.68 3.17 13.92
N LYS A 50 -23.33 4.29 13.59
CA LYS A 50 -22.75 5.35 12.77
C LYS A 50 -21.54 6.00 13.45
N GLN A 51 -21.49 6.05 14.78
CA GLN A 51 -20.33 6.59 15.49
C GLN A 51 -19.11 5.66 15.38
N ALA A 52 -19.32 4.35 15.43
CA ALA A 52 -18.26 3.37 15.23
C ALA A 52 -17.67 3.44 13.81
N ILE A 53 -18.50 3.64 12.78
CA ILE A 53 -18.02 3.89 11.40
C ILE A 53 -17.13 5.15 11.36
N MET A 54 -17.57 6.26 11.97
CA MET A 54 -16.77 7.49 12.01
C MET A 54 -15.45 7.33 12.78
N ARG A 55 -15.45 6.54 13.86
CA ARG A 55 -14.22 6.18 14.58
C ARG A 55 -13.27 5.36 13.71
N PHE A 56 -13.79 4.38 12.96
CA PHE A 56 -12.97 3.60 12.02
C PHE A 56 -12.32 4.48 10.94
N VAL A 57 -13.10 5.40 10.37
CA VAL A 57 -12.62 6.38 9.39
C VAL A 57 -11.51 7.25 9.98
N TYR A 58 -11.68 7.73 11.21
CA TYR A 58 -10.66 8.53 11.89
C TYR A 58 -9.40 7.72 12.16
N TYR A 59 -9.54 6.55 12.79
CA TYR A 59 -8.41 5.76 13.25
C TYR A 59 -7.50 5.31 12.12
N GLY A 60 -8.02 4.94 10.95
CA GLY A 60 -7.17 4.47 9.84
C GLY A 60 -6.22 5.54 9.25
N GLY A 61 -6.46 6.83 9.51
CA GLY A 61 -5.56 7.94 9.13
C GLY A 61 -5.00 8.70 10.34
N SER A 62 -5.12 8.14 11.55
CA SER A 62 -4.77 8.79 12.81
C SER A 62 -3.30 8.66 13.18
N VAL A 63 -2.83 9.56 14.06
CA VAL A 63 -1.47 9.53 14.62
C VAL A 63 -1.28 8.28 15.48
N GLU A 64 -2.31 7.89 16.22
CA GLU A 64 -2.32 6.71 17.09
C GLU A 64 -2.07 5.44 16.28
N PHE A 65 -2.78 5.26 15.16
CA PHE A 65 -2.58 4.12 14.27
C PHE A 65 -1.17 4.11 13.66
N PHE A 66 -0.68 5.29 13.23
CA PHE A 66 0.70 5.42 12.73
C PHE A 66 1.72 4.94 13.78
N PHE A 67 1.59 5.38 15.04
CA PHE A 67 2.54 4.98 16.09
C PHE A 67 2.41 3.51 16.50
N VAL A 68 1.23 2.89 16.38
CA VAL A 68 1.08 1.44 16.56
C VAL A 68 1.84 0.68 15.48
N VAL A 69 1.70 1.06 14.21
CA VAL A 69 2.44 0.45 13.10
C VAL A 69 3.94 0.73 13.23
N PHE A 70 4.33 1.97 13.53
CA PHE A 70 5.72 2.37 13.70
C PHE A 70 6.40 1.65 14.87
N THR A 71 5.73 1.54 16.02
CA THR A 71 6.26 0.81 17.18
C THR A 71 6.37 -0.67 16.88
N THR A 72 5.39 -1.26 16.17
CA THR A 72 5.47 -2.65 15.70
C THR A 72 6.69 -2.85 14.80
N PHE A 73 6.90 -1.95 13.84
CA PHE A 73 8.10 -1.95 12.99
C PHE A 73 9.39 -1.85 13.81
N LEU A 74 9.47 -0.97 14.81
CA LEU A 74 10.64 -0.86 15.68
C LEU A 74 10.89 -2.13 16.50
N ILE A 75 9.85 -2.76 17.05
CA ILE A 75 9.97 -4.01 17.81
C ILE A 75 10.45 -5.14 16.91
N VAL A 76 9.84 -5.32 15.74
CA VAL A 76 10.25 -6.34 14.76
C VAL A 76 11.69 -6.11 14.31
N THR A 77 12.06 -4.84 14.05
CA THR A 77 13.43 -4.48 13.69
C THR A 77 14.40 -4.81 14.83
N ALA A 78 14.09 -4.44 16.09
CA ALA A 78 14.94 -4.72 17.25
C ALA A 78 15.15 -6.23 17.47
N ILE A 79 14.09 -7.03 17.34
CA ILE A 79 14.18 -8.50 17.41
C ILE A 79 15.03 -9.04 16.24
N GLY A 80 14.85 -8.51 15.03
CA GLY A 80 15.63 -8.87 13.85
C GLY A 80 17.12 -8.55 13.97
N LEU A 81 17.47 -7.41 14.56
CA LEU A 81 18.86 -7.02 14.83
C LEU A 81 19.55 -7.98 15.82
N TRP A 82 18.80 -8.48 16.81
CA TRP A 82 19.28 -9.48 17.75
C TRP A 82 19.41 -10.85 17.07
N ARG A 83 18.44 -11.25 16.25
CA ARG A 83 18.42 -12.57 15.60
C ARG A 83 18.28 -12.45 14.09
N ASN A 84 19.39 -12.63 13.37
CA ASN A 84 19.43 -12.62 11.91
C ASN A 84 18.45 -13.63 11.29
N ASP A 85 18.31 -14.84 11.85
CA ASP A 85 17.36 -15.84 11.32
C ASP A 85 15.92 -15.34 11.32
N PHE A 86 15.53 -14.59 12.35
CA PHE A 86 14.19 -14.01 12.44
C PHE A 86 14.00 -12.94 11.37
N MET A 87 15.02 -12.11 11.16
CA MET A 87 14.99 -11.08 10.13
C MET A 87 14.91 -11.68 8.71
N TRP A 88 15.66 -12.76 8.43
CA TRP A 88 15.52 -13.53 7.19
C TRP A 88 14.13 -14.17 7.06
N ALA A 89 13.52 -14.64 8.15
CA ALA A 89 12.16 -15.14 8.13
C ALA A 89 11.15 -14.03 7.79
N CYS A 90 11.32 -12.81 8.33
CA CYS A 90 10.52 -11.64 7.96
C CYS A 90 10.67 -11.30 6.48
N VAL A 91 11.89 -11.24 5.95
CA VAL A 91 12.14 -10.98 4.51
C VAL A 91 11.45 -12.03 3.65
N ARG A 92 11.64 -13.33 3.93
CA ARG A 92 10.98 -14.41 3.19
C ARG A 92 9.45 -14.35 3.27
N GLY A 93 8.91 -13.99 4.43
CA GLY A 93 7.46 -13.84 4.62
C GLY A 93 6.89 -12.68 3.80
N LEU A 94 7.53 -11.51 3.84
CA LEU A 94 7.08 -10.32 3.13
C LEU A 94 7.23 -10.46 1.61
N GLU A 95 8.35 -11.00 1.14
CA GLU A 95 8.57 -11.23 -0.29
C GLU A 95 7.77 -12.41 -0.82
N GLY A 96 7.61 -13.47 -0.03
CA GLY A 96 6.71 -14.57 -0.35
C GLY A 96 5.26 -14.09 -0.49
N MET A 97 4.82 -13.18 0.38
CA MET A 97 3.52 -12.51 0.23
C MET A 97 3.46 -11.68 -1.06
N ALA A 98 4.48 -10.86 -1.36
CA ALA A 98 4.53 -10.06 -2.58
C ALA A 98 4.47 -10.95 -3.85
N ASN A 99 5.23 -12.05 -3.89
CA ASN A 99 5.22 -13.02 -4.98
C ASN A 99 3.87 -13.74 -5.09
N THR A 100 3.28 -14.16 -3.98
CA THR A 100 1.98 -14.86 -3.99
C THR A 100 0.88 -13.94 -4.51
N VAL A 101 0.81 -12.71 -4.00
CA VAL A 101 -0.17 -11.71 -4.43
C VAL A 101 0.06 -11.36 -5.90
N GLY A 102 1.30 -11.08 -6.31
CA GLY A 102 1.63 -10.73 -7.69
C GLY A 102 1.33 -11.84 -8.69
N ARG A 103 1.76 -13.08 -8.42
CA ARG A 103 1.48 -14.23 -9.29
C ARG A 103 -0.02 -14.51 -9.39
N PHE A 104 -0.78 -14.33 -8.31
CA PHE A 104 -2.23 -14.48 -8.35
C PHE A 104 -2.90 -13.40 -9.20
N PHE A 105 -2.56 -12.12 -8.99
CA PHE A 105 -3.17 -11.01 -9.73
C PHE A 105 -2.60 -10.80 -11.14
N ALA A 106 -1.46 -11.40 -11.49
CA ALA A 106 -0.95 -11.42 -12.86
C ALA A 106 -1.96 -12.07 -13.84
N TRP A 107 -2.76 -13.04 -13.37
CA TRP A 107 -3.85 -13.63 -14.15
C TRP A 107 -4.94 -12.62 -14.57
N ALA A 108 -5.08 -11.49 -13.86
CA ALA A 108 -5.97 -10.41 -14.29
C ALA A 108 -5.58 -9.84 -15.66
N GLY A 109 -4.29 -9.87 -16.03
CA GLY A 109 -3.83 -9.50 -17.37
C GLY A 109 -4.35 -10.45 -18.45
N LEU A 110 -4.30 -11.77 -18.20
CA LEU A 110 -4.87 -12.76 -19.11
C LEU A 110 -6.39 -12.59 -19.24
N LEU A 111 -7.10 -12.42 -18.12
CA LEU A 111 -8.54 -12.16 -18.11
C LEU A 111 -8.91 -10.90 -18.90
N MET A 112 -8.13 -9.83 -18.74
CA MET A 112 -8.31 -8.59 -19.50
C MET A 112 -8.19 -8.82 -21.01
N VAL A 113 -7.19 -9.58 -21.46
CA VAL A 113 -7.00 -9.89 -22.89
C VAL A 113 -8.15 -10.73 -23.41
N ILE A 114 -8.56 -11.79 -22.69
CA ILE A 114 -9.68 -12.65 -23.10
C ILE A 114 -10.97 -11.82 -23.20
N GLN A 115 -11.26 -10.98 -22.20
CA GLN A 115 -12.43 -10.12 -22.19
C GLN A 115 -12.38 -9.09 -23.32
N GLN A 116 -11.22 -8.50 -23.60
CA GLN A 116 -11.03 -7.57 -24.73
C GLN A 116 -11.31 -8.26 -26.07
N VAL A 117 -10.88 -9.51 -26.25
CA VAL A 117 -11.20 -10.31 -27.44
C VAL A 117 -12.71 -10.53 -27.54
N VAL A 118 -13.37 -10.97 -26.46
CA VAL A 118 -14.84 -11.15 -26.45
C VAL A 118 -15.57 -9.86 -26.82
N ILE A 119 -15.17 -8.72 -26.25
CA ILE A 119 -15.75 -7.40 -26.56
C ILE A 119 -15.62 -7.09 -28.06
N VAL A 120 -14.45 -7.30 -28.66
CA VAL A 120 -14.22 -7.04 -30.09
C VAL A 120 -15.09 -7.94 -30.96
N PHE A 121 -15.22 -9.23 -30.64
CA PHE A 121 -16.08 -10.15 -31.38
C PHE A 121 -17.56 -9.75 -31.30
N MET A 122 -18.05 -9.44 -30.10
CA MET A 122 -19.45 -9.06 -29.88
C MET A 122 -19.81 -7.75 -30.61
N GLN A 123 -18.93 -6.75 -30.57
CA GLN A 123 -19.13 -5.46 -31.25
C GLN A 123 -18.98 -5.55 -32.76
N ARG A 124 -17.90 -6.19 -33.25
CA ARG A 124 -17.50 -6.09 -34.66
C ARG A 124 -18.08 -7.19 -35.54
N ILE A 125 -18.27 -8.39 -35.00
CA ILE A 125 -18.74 -9.55 -35.79
C ILE A 125 -20.24 -9.76 -35.59
N PHE A 126 -20.69 -9.81 -34.34
CA PHE A 126 -22.09 -10.10 -34.01
C PHE A 126 -22.98 -8.86 -33.93
N THR A 127 -22.39 -7.66 -33.95
CA THR A 127 -23.09 -6.36 -33.85
C THR A 127 -24.12 -6.31 -32.73
N ARG A 128 -23.88 -7.06 -31.65
CA ARG A 128 -24.71 -7.05 -30.44
C ARG A 128 -24.24 -5.90 -29.54
N PRO A 129 -25.15 -5.15 -28.89
CA PRO A 129 -24.79 -4.09 -27.95
C PRO A 129 -24.51 -4.59 -26.53
N ASP A 130 -24.84 -5.85 -26.25
CA ASP A 130 -24.87 -6.46 -24.93
C ASP A 130 -24.19 -7.84 -24.91
N ILE A 131 -23.68 -8.21 -23.74
CA ILE A 131 -23.12 -9.53 -23.48
C ILE A 131 -23.90 -10.15 -22.33
N SER A 132 -24.59 -11.26 -22.62
CA SER A 132 -25.24 -12.09 -21.62
C SER A 132 -24.34 -13.27 -21.26
N MET A 133 -23.86 -13.33 -20.02
CA MET A 133 -23.15 -14.49 -19.49
C MET A 133 -23.96 -15.12 -18.36
N GLY A 134 -24.19 -16.44 -18.41
CA GLY A 134 -24.82 -17.16 -17.31
C GLY A 134 -25.35 -18.55 -17.67
N PHE A 135 -25.16 -19.52 -16.77
CA PHE A 135 -25.92 -20.76 -16.71
C PHE A 135 -27.09 -20.54 -15.73
N GLY A 136 -28.28 -20.23 -16.24
CA GLY A 136 -29.46 -19.94 -15.42
C GLY A 136 -29.94 -18.50 -15.57
N ILE A 137 -29.77 -17.66 -14.54
CA ILE A 137 -30.14 -16.23 -14.60
C ILE A 137 -29.07 -15.50 -15.40
N PRO A 138 -29.38 -14.96 -16.60
CA PRO A 138 -28.39 -14.31 -17.43
C PRO A 138 -27.99 -12.98 -16.78
N LEU A 139 -26.70 -12.83 -16.45
CA LEU A 139 -26.12 -11.53 -16.17
C LEU A 139 -25.93 -10.85 -17.53
N GLN A 140 -26.84 -9.94 -17.84
CA GLN A 140 -26.86 -9.18 -19.09
C GLN A 140 -26.44 -7.76 -18.79
N PHE A 141 -25.24 -7.41 -19.26
CA PHE A 141 -24.72 -6.05 -19.18
C PHE A 141 -24.33 -5.55 -20.58
N ASP A 142 -24.46 -4.25 -20.78
CA ASP A 142 -24.03 -3.58 -22.01
C ASP A 142 -22.52 -3.73 -22.21
N ILE A 143 -22.07 -3.67 -23.45
CA ILE A 143 -20.63 -3.74 -23.75
C ILE A 143 -19.85 -2.60 -23.10
N SER A 144 -20.48 -1.43 -22.88
CA SER A 144 -19.86 -0.32 -22.14
C SER A 144 -19.40 -0.74 -20.74
N TRP A 145 -20.21 -1.54 -20.04
CA TRP A 145 -19.90 -2.06 -18.71
C TRP A 145 -18.64 -2.94 -18.74
N TRP A 146 -18.61 -3.92 -19.64
CA TRP A 146 -17.49 -4.84 -19.81
C TRP A 146 -16.22 -4.14 -20.27
N ALA A 147 -16.33 -3.10 -21.11
CA ALA A 147 -15.20 -2.31 -21.56
C ALA A 147 -14.62 -1.44 -20.43
N GLU A 148 -15.47 -0.89 -19.55
CA GLU A 148 -15.00 -0.15 -18.38
C GLU A 148 -14.39 -1.05 -17.31
N GLU A 149 -14.88 -2.28 -17.14
CA GLU A 149 -14.31 -3.28 -16.22
C GLU A 149 -12.84 -3.62 -16.58
N LEU A 150 -12.44 -3.52 -17.86
CA LEU A 150 -11.03 -3.69 -18.25
C LEU A 150 -10.08 -2.74 -17.50
N LYS A 151 -10.57 -1.55 -17.12
CA LYS A 151 -9.80 -0.61 -16.29
C LYS A 151 -9.57 -1.16 -14.89
N LEU A 152 -10.52 -1.93 -14.34
CA LEU A 152 -10.36 -2.58 -13.03
C LEU A 152 -9.29 -3.66 -13.11
N TYR A 153 -9.30 -4.52 -14.12
CA TYR A 153 -8.23 -5.50 -14.31
C TYR A 153 -6.86 -4.83 -14.45
N ASN A 154 -6.79 -3.69 -15.15
CA ASN A 154 -5.55 -2.93 -15.26
C ASN A 154 -5.12 -2.37 -13.92
N ALA A 155 -6.04 -1.78 -13.16
CA ALA A 155 -5.77 -1.30 -11.82
C ALA A 155 -5.30 -2.43 -10.89
N LEU A 156 -5.90 -3.63 -10.96
CA LEU A 156 -5.46 -4.79 -10.19
C LEU A 156 -3.99 -5.15 -10.50
N VAL A 157 -3.63 -5.25 -11.78
CA VAL A 157 -2.25 -5.54 -12.19
C VAL A 157 -1.29 -4.46 -11.68
N VAL A 158 -1.61 -3.19 -11.89
CA VAL A 158 -0.72 -2.07 -11.51
C VAL A 158 -0.55 -1.97 -9.99
N THR A 159 -1.65 -2.07 -9.23
CA THR A 159 -1.63 -1.81 -7.79
C THR A 159 -1.17 -3.00 -6.97
N LEU A 160 -1.47 -4.23 -7.40
CA LEU A 160 -1.18 -5.46 -6.63
C LEU A 160 0.08 -6.17 -7.10
N CYS A 161 0.52 -5.96 -8.35
CA CYS A 161 1.78 -6.55 -8.85
C CYS A 161 2.99 -5.62 -8.69
N LEU A 162 2.85 -4.38 -8.18
CA LEU A 162 3.99 -3.46 -8.06
C LEU A 162 5.10 -4.03 -7.16
N THR A 163 4.76 -4.57 -5.99
CA THR A 163 5.76 -5.14 -5.07
C THR A 163 6.36 -6.42 -5.65
N TYR A 164 5.56 -7.19 -6.37
CA TYR A 164 6.05 -8.35 -7.13
C TYR A 164 7.09 -7.93 -8.16
N THR A 165 6.80 -6.94 -9.01
CA THR A 165 7.79 -6.44 -9.99
C THR A 165 9.07 -5.92 -9.33
N PHE A 166 8.97 -5.36 -8.13
CA PHE A 166 10.14 -4.94 -7.34
C PHE A 166 10.98 -6.14 -6.90
N VAL A 167 10.35 -7.18 -6.34
CA VAL A 167 11.04 -8.43 -5.92
C VAL A 167 11.68 -9.14 -7.12
N GLN A 168 11.02 -9.11 -8.28
CA GLN A 168 11.54 -9.68 -9.53
C GLN A 168 12.68 -8.87 -10.16
N GLY A 169 13.03 -7.70 -9.62
CA GLY A 169 14.09 -6.85 -10.18
C GLY A 169 13.68 -6.08 -11.44
N GLY A 170 12.40 -6.10 -11.83
CA GLY A 170 11.89 -5.42 -13.03
C GLY A 170 11.78 -3.89 -12.90
N HIS A 171 12.37 -3.30 -11.87
CA HIS A 171 12.45 -1.86 -11.70
C HIS A 171 13.75 -1.33 -12.32
N VAL A 172 13.67 -0.21 -13.02
CA VAL A 172 14.87 0.45 -13.55
C VAL A 172 15.66 1.02 -12.37
N ARG A 173 16.77 0.36 -12.02
CA ARG A 173 17.78 0.91 -11.13
C ARG A 173 18.58 1.94 -11.92
N VAL A 174 18.99 3.04 -11.28
CA VAL A 174 19.86 4.03 -11.92
C VAL A 174 21.29 3.48 -11.92
N ASP A 175 21.51 2.44 -12.73
CA ASP A 175 22.69 1.57 -12.65
C ASP A 175 24.02 2.29 -12.94
N LEU A 176 23.99 3.47 -13.55
CA LEU A 176 25.17 4.33 -13.76
C LEU A 176 25.86 4.75 -12.45
N ILE A 177 25.11 4.94 -11.36
CA ILE A 177 25.67 5.28 -10.06
C ILE A 177 26.07 4.01 -9.30
N TYR A 178 25.37 2.90 -9.52
CA TYR A 178 25.63 1.63 -8.83
C TYR A 178 26.87 0.91 -9.37
N SER A 179 27.21 1.00 -10.65
CA SER A 179 28.39 0.34 -11.21
C SER A 179 29.72 0.85 -10.63
N ALA A 180 29.74 2.08 -10.13
CA ALA A 180 30.94 2.75 -9.59
C ALA A 180 31.16 2.58 -8.08
N VAL A 181 30.22 1.97 -7.34
CA VAL A 181 30.26 1.90 -5.86
C VAL A 181 30.40 0.46 -5.34
N SER A 182 31.07 0.29 -4.20
CA SER A 182 31.27 -1.02 -3.57
C SER A 182 29.96 -1.61 -3.01
N HIS A 183 29.90 -2.94 -2.86
CA HIS A 183 28.73 -3.67 -2.34
C HIS A 183 28.18 -3.05 -1.04
N ARG A 184 29.06 -2.73 -0.08
CA ARG A 184 28.66 -2.10 1.18
C ARG A 184 27.98 -0.75 0.99
N THR A 185 28.52 0.09 0.11
CA THR A 185 27.96 1.41 -0.19
C THR A 185 26.60 1.28 -0.86
N LYS A 186 26.42 0.32 -1.77
CA LYS A 186 25.11 0.01 -2.39
C LYS A 186 24.05 -0.28 -1.33
N LYS A 187 24.34 -1.22 -0.41
CA LYS A 187 23.38 -1.60 0.63
C LYS A 187 23.06 -0.47 1.59
N ILE A 188 24.03 0.40 1.91
CA ILE A 188 23.78 1.60 2.70
C ILE A 188 22.83 2.56 1.95
N ILE A 189 23.07 2.80 0.67
CA ILE A 189 22.20 3.63 -0.17
C ILE A 189 20.77 3.06 -0.19
N ASP A 190 20.62 1.74 -0.35
CA ASP A 190 19.32 1.06 -0.36
C ASP A 190 18.56 1.22 0.98
N MET A 191 19.27 1.04 2.11
CA MET A 191 18.69 1.23 3.45
C MET A 191 18.28 2.69 3.69
N VAL A 192 19.13 3.63 3.30
CA VAL A 192 18.82 5.07 3.44
C VAL A 192 17.65 5.44 2.52
N GLY A 193 17.64 4.92 1.29
CA GLY A 193 16.58 5.10 0.31
C GLY A 193 15.22 4.63 0.82
N SER A 194 15.19 3.43 1.41
CA SER A 194 13.96 2.87 1.98
C SER A 194 13.44 3.66 3.17
N VAL A 195 14.31 4.05 4.11
CA VAL A 195 13.92 4.76 5.34
C VAL A 195 13.55 6.23 5.08
N ILE A 196 14.27 6.93 4.21
CA ILE A 196 14.07 8.38 4.00
C ILE A 196 13.06 8.66 2.89
N PHE A 197 13.00 7.82 1.84
CA PHE A 197 12.12 8.08 0.70
C PHE A 197 10.94 7.10 0.66
N MET A 198 11.17 5.79 0.64
CA MET A 198 10.07 4.83 0.41
C MET A 198 9.05 4.81 1.55
N MET A 199 9.48 4.64 2.81
CA MET A 199 8.57 4.55 3.95
C MET A 199 7.80 5.86 4.19
N PRO A 200 8.44 7.05 4.24
CA PRO A 200 7.71 8.28 4.48
C PRO A 200 6.73 8.60 3.35
N MET A 201 7.11 8.35 2.10
CA MET A 201 6.19 8.52 0.97
C MET A 201 5.02 7.55 1.04
N ALA A 202 5.24 6.28 1.40
CA ALA A 202 4.15 5.31 1.57
C ALA A 202 3.16 5.74 2.67
N VAL A 203 3.67 6.26 3.80
CA VAL A 203 2.85 6.80 4.89
C VAL A 203 2.03 8.01 4.45
N LEU A 204 2.66 8.95 3.71
CA LEU A 204 1.96 10.12 3.19
C LEU A 204 0.85 9.72 2.21
N ILE A 205 1.15 8.85 1.23
CA ILE A 205 0.16 8.40 0.26
C ILE A 205 -0.95 7.62 0.98
N TRP A 206 -0.64 6.79 1.99
CA TRP A 206 -1.65 6.12 2.81
C TRP A 206 -2.61 7.12 3.45
N LEU A 207 -2.10 8.15 4.13
CA LEU A 207 -2.93 9.14 4.82
C LEU A 207 -3.89 9.84 3.86
N TYR A 208 -3.41 10.27 2.70
CA TYR A 208 -4.27 10.91 1.70
C TYR A 208 -5.24 9.92 1.04
N SER A 209 -4.77 8.73 0.65
CA SER A 209 -5.59 7.68 0.03
C SER A 209 -6.72 7.20 0.95
N TRP A 210 -6.48 7.09 2.26
CA TRP A 210 -7.47 6.64 3.23
C TRP A 210 -8.68 7.58 3.30
N PHE A 211 -8.44 8.88 3.54
CA PHE A 211 -9.52 9.87 3.58
C PHE A 211 -10.14 10.11 2.19
N PHE A 212 -9.34 9.95 1.12
CA PHE A 212 -9.84 9.98 -0.25
C PHE A 212 -10.79 8.82 -0.55
N MET A 213 -10.52 7.61 -0.07
CA MET A 213 -11.45 6.49 -0.21
C MET A 213 -12.76 6.78 0.53
N TRP A 214 -12.67 7.13 1.82
CA TRP A 214 -13.86 7.32 2.66
C TRP A 214 -14.76 8.48 2.24
N ARG A 215 -14.22 9.59 1.75
CA ARG A 215 -15.04 10.72 1.25
C ARG A 215 -15.93 10.41 0.04
N HIS A 216 -15.72 9.26 -0.60
CA HIS A 216 -16.55 8.77 -1.70
C HIS A 216 -17.35 7.52 -1.35
N LEU A 217 -17.27 7.06 -0.10
CA LEU A 217 -18.09 5.97 0.44
C LEU A 217 -19.18 6.51 1.38
N ILE A 218 -18.91 7.62 2.07
CA ILE A 218 -19.81 8.20 3.08
C ILE A 218 -20.04 9.70 2.91
N VAL A 219 -21.20 10.16 3.35
CA VAL A 219 -21.59 11.56 3.47
C VAL A 219 -22.05 11.80 4.92
N PRO A 220 -21.64 12.88 5.61
CA PRO A 220 -20.79 13.99 5.16
C PRO A 220 -19.33 13.59 4.90
N LYS A 221 -18.67 14.25 3.93
CA LYS A 221 -17.31 13.93 3.50
C LYS A 221 -16.30 14.13 4.65
N PRO A 222 -15.58 13.09 5.10
CA PRO A 222 -14.46 13.25 6.04
C PRO A 222 -13.27 13.96 5.37
N SER A 223 -12.48 14.64 6.19
CA SER A 223 -11.23 15.29 5.82
C SER A 223 -10.12 14.88 6.79
N ALA A 224 -8.88 14.82 6.31
CA ALA A 224 -7.71 14.47 7.12
C ALA A 224 -7.43 15.50 8.24
N SER A 225 -7.95 16.72 8.10
CA SER A 225 -7.78 17.83 9.05
C SER A 225 -8.86 17.90 10.14
N GLU A 226 -9.80 16.96 10.18
CA GLU A 226 -10.91 16.99 11.13
C GLU A 226 -10.63 16.16 12.38
N ASP A 227 -10.86 16.76 13.55
CA ASP A 227 -10.77 16.07 14.84
C ASP A 227 -11.87 15.02 15.02
N LEU A 228 -11.60 14.03 15.87
CA LEU A 228 -12.52 12.94 16.18
C LEU A 228 -13.90 13.44 16.61
N ASP A 229 -13.96 14.44 17.49
CA ASP A 229 -15.23 15.00 17.98
C ASP A 229 -16.07 15.61 16.86
N ARG A 230 -15.43 16.24 15.88
CA ARG A 230 -16.12 16.80 14.70
C ARG A 230 -16.71 15.68 13.83
N LEU A 231 -15.97 14.58 13.65
CA LEU A 231 -16.45 13.41 12.91
C LEU A 231 -17.59 12.69 13.64
N ILE A 232 -17.49 12.51 14.96
CA ILE A 232 -18.57 11.92 15.78
C ILE A 232 -19.84 12.79 15.72
N ASN A 233 -19.71 14.11 15.79
CA ASN A 233 -20.85 15.01 15.66
C ASN A 233 -21.57 14.88 14.30
N LYS A 234 -20.81 14.61 13.24
CA LYS A 234 -21.32 14.33 11.89
C LYS A 234 -21.92 12.93 11.74
N ALA A 235 -21.62 11.98 12.65
CA ALA A 235 -22.14 10.61 12.59
C ALA A 235 -23.67 10.55 12.54
N ARG A 236 -24.37 11.50 13.18
CA ARG A 236 -25.84 11.60 13.11
C ARG A 236 -26.37 11.72 11.68
N ALA A 237 -25.65 12.45 10.84
CA ALA A 237 -25.98 12.66 9.44
C ALA A 237 -25.33 11.63 8.49
N LEU A 238 -24.60 10.63 9.01
CA LEU A 238 -23.88 9.67 8.20
C LEU A 238 -24.87 8.85 7.35
N ARG A 239 -24.56 8.81 6.05
CA ARG A 239 -25.22 8.00 5.02
C ARG A 239 -24.14 7.36 4.14
N TRP A 240 -24.39 6.13 3.74
CA TRP A 240 -23.62 5.50 2.68
C TRP A 240 -23.94 6.18 1.36
N ASN A 241 -22.90 6.58 0.65
CA ASN A 241 -22.97 7.16 -0.69
C ASN A 241 -21.86 6.53 -1.52
N VAL A 242 -21.96 5.22 -1.72
CA VAL A 242 -20.97 4.47 -2.47
C VAL A 242 -21.10 4.88 -3.94
N GLU A 243 -20.07 5.57 -4.45
CA GLU A 243 -19.97 5.86 -5.87
C GLU A 243 -19.72 4.57 -6.63
N THR A 244 -20.80 3.98 -7.16
CA THR A 244 -20.76 2.76 -7.94
C THR A 244 -20.37 3.04 -9.38
N ILE A 245 -20.85 4.13 -9.97
CA ILE A 245 -20.68 4.46 -11.39
C ILE A 245 -19.75 5.67 -11.54
N GLY A 246 -18.72 5.57 -12.39
CA GLY A 246 -17.69 6.60 -12.56
C GLY A 246 -17.65 7.30 -13.91
N PHE A 247 -17.77 6.56 -15.03
CA PHE A 247 -17.46 7.10 -16.36
C PHE A 247 -18.67 7.22 -17.29
N SER A 248 -19.59 6.26 -17.27
CA SER A 248 -20.83 6.30 -18.06
C SER A 248 -22.02 5.73 -17.27
N PRO A 249 -23.27 6.16 -17.53
CA PRO A 249 -24.45 5.66 -16.80
C PRO A 249 -24.68 4.15 -16.89
N SER A 250 -24.21 3.50 -17.96
CA SER A 250 -24.22 2.05 -18.16
C SER A 250 -22.85 1.40 -17.94
N GLY A 251 -21.93 2.15 -17.33
CA GLY A 251 -20.55 1.76 -17.07
C GLY A 251 -20.38 0.84 -15.87
N PHE A 252 -19.14 0.40 -15.65
CA PHE A 252 -18.79 -0.51 -14.58
C PHE A 252 -19.22 0.05 -13.22
N ASN A 253 -19.99 -0.72 -12.45
CA ASN A 253 -20.66 -0.29 -11.23
C ASN A 253 -19.86 -0.56 -9.93
N GLY A 254 -18.59 -0.97 -10.05
CA GLY A 254 -17.66 -1.20 -8.95
C GLY A 254 -16.63 -0.09 -8.75
N TYR A 255 -16.93 1.17 -9.11
CA TYR A 255 -15.93 2.25 -9.12
C TYR A 255 -15.23 2.50 -7.77
N PHE A 256 -15.90 2.22 -6.64
CA PHE A 256 -15.29 2.31 -5.32
C PHE A 256 -14.06 1.37 -5.15
N MET A 257 -14.00 0.26 -5.88
CA MET A 257 -12.91 -0.72 -5.81
C MET A 257 -11.55 -0.08 -6.15
N PHE A 258 -11.51 0.85 -7.11
CA PHE A 258 -10.28 1.56 -7.46
C PHE A 258 -9.69 2.31 -6.27
N LYS A 259 -10.54 2.89 -5.42
CA LYS A 259 -10.11 3.65 -4.24
C LYS A 259 -9.62 2.73 -3.13
N VAL A 260 -10.24 1.55 -2.99
CA VAL A 260 -9.77 0.49 -2.08
C VAL A 260 -8.40 -0.03 -2.54
N LEU A 261 -8.23 -0.27 -3.84
CA LEU A 261 -6.95 -0.72 -4.41
C LEU A 261 -5.81 0.27 -4.16
N LEU A 262 -6.07 1.58 -4.20
CA LEU A 262 -5.07 2.60 -3.86
C LEU A 262 -4.58 2.46 -2.40
N VAL A 263 -5.48 2.19 -1.45
CA VAL A 263 -5.11 2.00 -0.03
C VAL A 263 -4.30 0.70 0.12
N ILE A 264 -4.75 -0.39 -0.51
CA ILE A 264 -4.02 -1.67 -0.50
C ILE A 264 -2.62 -1.50 -1.08
N MET A 265 -2.48 -0.82 -2.22
CA MET A 265 -1.20 -0.50 -2.85
C MET A 265 -0.26 0.21 -1.88
N CYS A 266 -0.74 1.21 -1.14
CA CYS A 266 0.07 1.93 -0.16
C CYS A 266 0.59 1.01 0.94
N GLY A 267 -0.26 0.12 1.45
CA GLY A 267 0.13 -0.89 2.43
C GLY A 267 1.19 -1.84 1.89
N LEU A 268 1.03 -2.32 0.66
CA LEU A 268 2.01 -3.17 -0.01
C LEU A 268 3.36 -2.46 -0.21
N ILE A 269 3.37 -1.20 -0.66
CA ILE A 269 4.59 -0.40 -0.80
C ILE A 269 5.32 -0.26 0.55
N PHE A 270 4.58 0.03 1.62
CA PHE A 270 5.18 0.16 2.96
C PHE A 270 5.82 -1.17 3.41
N LEU A 271 5.10 -2.28 3.26
CA LEU A 271 5.62 -3.61 3.59
C LEU A 271 6.84 -3.99 2.74
N GLN A 272 6.83 -3.64 1.46
CA GLN A 272 7.97 -3.84 0.57
C GLN A 272 9.18 -2.99 0.97
N ALA A 273 8.97 -1.75 1.40
CA ALA A 273 10.04 -0.89 1.90
C ALA A 273 10.68 -1.49 3.17
N VAL A 274 9.88 -2.11 4.05
CA VAL A 274 10.38 -2.84 5.23
C VAL A 274 11.17 -4.08 4.81
N ALA A 275 10.64 -4.88 3.88
CA ALA A 275 11.34 -6.07 3.36
C ALA A 275 12.70 -5.69 2.73
N PHE A 276 12.71 -4.64 1.91
CA PHE A 276 13.91 -4.14 1.24
C PHE A 276 14.94 -3.62 2.25
N LEU A 277 14.53 -2.83 3.25
CA LEU A 277 15.39 -2.41 4.34
C LEU A 277 16.04 -3.61 5.05
N TYR A 278 15.24 -4.62 5.37
CA TYR A 278 15.71 -5.77 6.11
C TYR A 278 16.68 -6.63 5.30
N ARG A 279 16.39 -6.85 4.02
CA ARG A 279 17.31 -7.53 3.10
C ARG A 279 18.63 -6.76 2.99
N SER A 280 18.58 -5.46 2.68
CA SER A 280 19.81 -4.68 2.50
C SER A 280 20.67 -4.64 3.77
N TYR A 281 20.05 -4.62 4.96
CA TYR A 281 20.79 -4.74 6.23
C TYR A 281 21.47 -6.10 6.40
N LEU A 282 20.77 -7.19 6.12
CA LEU A 282 21.31 -8.54 6.26
C LEU A 282 22.44 -8.78 5.25
N GLU A 283 22.26 -8.35 4.01
CA GLU A 283 23.29 -8.44 2.96
C GLU A 283 24.53 -7.61 3.31
N LEU A 284 24.36 -6.46 3.96
CA LEU A 284 25.48 -5.68 4.47
C LEU A 284 26.23 -6.39 5.60
N ARG A 285 25.50 -7.10 6.48
CA ARG A 285 26.05 -7.76 7.68
C ARG A 285 26.73 -9.09 7.36
N GLU A 286 26.15 -9.91 6.48
CA GLU A 286 26.66 -11.22 6.09
C GLU A 286 27.69 -11.14 4.95
N GLY A 287 27.70 -10.07 4.16
CA GLY A 287 28.67 -9.85 3.08
C GLY A 287 28.15 -10.27 1.70
N GLU A 288 29.04 -10.26 0.70
CA GLU A 288 28.69 -10.49 -0.71
C GLU A 288 28.10 -11.88 -0.95
N ASP A 289 28.50 -12.90 -0.18
CA ASP A 289 27.98 -14.27 -0.27
C ASP A 289 26.48 -14.40 0.06
N SER A 290 25.90 -13.37 0.67
CA SER A 290 24.48 -13.33 1.05
C SER A 290 23.61 -12.58 0.05
N GLN A 291 24.20 -12.04 -1.02
CA GLN A 291 23.47 -11.35 -2.08
C GLN A 291 22.44 -12.29 -2.71
N ASP A 292 21.20 -11.81 -2.88
CA ASP A 292 20.09 -12.54 -3.49
C ASP A 292 19.70 -13.85 -2.75
N LYS A 293 20.16 -14.02 -1.51
CA LYS A 293 19.82 -15.19 -0.68
C LYS A 293 18.31 -15.27 -0.44
N TYR A 294 17.76 -16.47 -0.66
CA TYR A 294 16.32 -16.79 -0.58
C TYR A 294 15.41 -16.00 -1.52
N LEU A 295 15.96 -15.33 -2.53
CA LEU A 295 15.16 -14.59 -3.49
C LEU A 295 14.47 -15.56 -4.46
N ASP A 296 13.14 -15.46 -4.51
CA ASP A 296 12.28 -16.27 -5.38
C ASP A 296 11.97 -15.46 -6.65
N ARG A 297 12.77 -15.66 -7.70
CA ARG A 297 12.57 -15.04 -9.03
C ARG A 297 11.86 -16.01 -9.97
N ASP A 298 10.95 -15.47 -10.78
CA ASP A 298 10.31 -16.21 -11.86
C ASP A 298 11.31 -16.42 -13.00
N VAL A 299 11.43 -17.66 -13.47
CA VAL A 299 12.27 -18.02 -14.62
C VAL A 299 11.46 -17.79 -15.90
N LEU A 300 11.85 -16.79 -16.69
CA LEU A 300 11.13 -16.40 -17.91
C LEU A 300 11.48 -17.27 -19.12
N GLU A 301 12.71 -17.81 -19.18
CA GLU A 301 13.18 -18.69 -20.26
C GLU A 301 13.94 -19.91 -19.70
N ALA A 302 13.71 -21.08 -20.31
CA ALA A 302 14.37 -22.33 -19.89
C ALA A 302 15.84 -22.33 -20.30
N GLY A 303 16.73 -21.90 -19.40
CA GLY A 303 18.18 -21.95 -19.58
C GLY A 303 18.93 -20.64 -19.40
N GLU A 304 18.24 -19.52 -19.16
CA GLU A 304 18.90 -18.27 -18.75
C GLU A 304 18.96 -18.20 -17.22
N GLU A 305 20.17 -17.98 -16.69
CA GLU A 305 20.38 -17.53 -15.30
C GLU A 305 19.45 -16.33 -15.02
N PRO A 306 18.91 -16.18 -13.80
CA PRO A 306 17.94 -15.12 -13.50
C PRO A 306 18.55 -13.72 -13.67
N TYR A 307 18.39 -13.14 -14.89
CA TYR A 307 18.84 -11.82 -15.35
C TYR A 307 19.78 -11.10 -14.36
N ASP A 308 21.08 -11.27 -14.54
CA ASP A 308 22.05 -10.35 -13.97
C ASP A 308 22.04 -9.09 -14.84
N HIS A 309 21.39 -8.02 -14.37
CA HIS A 309 21.34 -6.72 -15.07
C HIS A 309 22.72 -6.01 -15.10
N ALA A 310 23.82 -6.77 -15.14
CA ALA A 310 25.20 -6.28 -15.12
C ALA A 310 25.81 -6.13 -16.53
N GLU A 311 25.08 -6.40 -17.61
CA GLU A 311 25.58 -6.26 -18.98
C GLU A 311 24.89 -5.13 -19.77
N PHE A 312 25.03 -3.87 -19.31
CA PHE A 312 25.03 -2.69 -20.19
C PHE A 312 25.89 -1.56 -19.59
#